data_AF-A0A9D8IBX1-F1
#
_entry.id   AF-A0A9D8IBX1-F1
#
_cell.length_a   1.000
_cell.length_b   1.000
_cell.length_c   1.000
_cell.angle_alpha   90.00
_cell.angle_beta   90.00
_cell.angle_gamma   90.00
#
_symmetry.space_group_name_H-M   'P 1'
#
loop_
_entity.id
_entity.type
_entity.pdbx_description
1 polymer ?
#
loop_
_entity_poly.entity_id
_entity_poly.type
_entity_poly.pdbx_seq_one_letter_code
_entity_poly.pdbx_strand_id
1 'polypeptide(L)'
;MILKKFLFSFGIAGILSCVNLVCQEHSVIHAASLTGMILNENGDGVEKAEVSVKGGKGTKKKQKVITDSDGFYEFTGLKKGKYRIKITSAGYISEDEKLEIENGADTIETDFTLIFDEYEKTSDTETMDNAVSAFQEIGTLRKEDPINIDEIASLYEEYLQDLTQQMDSEYGLSMDSDLLSAMDDIENDSDPKLAAQVIDKTLQRVFYLAIYDRITEVRDDYDDENTSYLQELWDEAYSAYQALFSTADRENKVLTEDRLSIETGSNPNLEDHITVAFIRGKEALEKKDLEEDEIEVGVQRQVIRLSLIRAFYIAVLREVESIISNRDTNLEKALEYQKEGEVYYKIVEEYVSRDNPSGNETIKSQLTGDVSEVEADTIVSEMSRGFIGRVEGELEAAESNISEGNRMDAKVVAEEALLYSEVFLEDLGLRLGDDSMDDMEDALHDLRNAADKMKESSAASAIDTISSFIESYENELL
;
A
#
# COMPACT_ATOMS: atom_id res chain seq x y z
N MET A 1 11.79 43.86 77.42
CA MET A 1 11.66 42.39 77.60
C MET A 1 12.65 41.72 76.64
N ILE A 2 13.96 41.84 76.88
CA ILE A 2 14.83 41.00 77.76
C ILE A 2 15.02 39.55 77.25
N LEU A 3 16.02 39.37 76.38
CA LEU A 3 17.06 38.30 76.36
C LEU A 3 18.07 38.74 75.25
N LYS A 4 19.35 39.13 75.48
CA LYS A 4 20.55 38.35 75.88
C LYS A 4 20.68 37.04 75.09
N LYS A 5 21.79 36.70 74.40
CA LYS A 5 23.14 37.24 74.10
C LYS A 5 23.55 36.62 72.72
N PHE A 6 24.57 37.03 71.94
CA PHE A 6 26.00 37.14 72.26
C PHE A 6 26.75 37.92 71.17
N LEU A 7 27.93 38.48 71.49
CA LEU A 7 28.79 39.21 70.54
C LEU A 7 29.65 38.26 69.70
N PHE A 8 30.03 38.69 68.49
CA PHE A 8 31.46 38.97 68.25
C PHE A 8 31.62 40.12 67.25
N SER A 9 32.57 41.01 67.51
CA SER A 9 32.94 42.12 66.63
C SER A 9 34.34 41.88 66.07
N PHE A 10 34.57 42.22 64.80
CA PHE A 10 35.77 42.95 64.40
C PHE A 10 35.47 43.74 63.13
N GLY A 11 35.78 45.03 63.13
CA GLY A 11 35.67 45.88 61.96
C GLY A 11 37.02 46.02 61.27
N ILE A 12 37.01 46.10 59.94
CA ILE A 12 38.04 46.76 59.15
C ILE A 12 37.32 47.71 58.20
N ALA A 13 37.59 49.00 58.35
CA ALA A 13 37.22 50.00 57.33
C ALA A 13 38.26 49.93 56.21
N GLY A 14 37.84 49.83 54.95
CA GLY A 14 38.79 49.68 53.85
C GLY A 14 38.18 49.71 52.46
N ILE A 15 38.13 50.91 51.89
CA ILE A 15 38.17 51.20 50.43
C ILE A 15 36.91 50.81 49.63
N LEU A 16 36.22 51.87 49.20
CA LEU A 16 35.24 51.83 48.12
C LEU A 16 35.97 51.48 46.80
N SER A 17 35.75 50.27 46.29
CA SER A 17 36.05 49.92 44.90
C SER A 17 34.80 49.35 44.26
N CYS A 18 34.03 50.21 43.59
CA CYS A 18 32.98 49.75 42.69
C CYS A 18 33.65 49.14 41.46
N VAL A 19 34.03 47.86 41.56
CA VAL A 19 34.23 47.03 40.37
C VAL A 19 32.87 46.97 39.68
N ASN A 20 32.76 47.59 38.51
CA ASN A 20 31.67 47.29 37.59
C ASN A 20 31.79 45.81 37.23
N LEU A 21 31.03 44.98 37.93
CA LEU A 21 30.80 43.61 37.51
C LEU A 21 29.93 43.68 36.27
N VAL A 22 30.57 43.81 35.11
CA VAL A 22 29.94 43.48 33.84
C VAL A 22 29.64 41.99 33.93
N CYS A 23 28.40 41.66 34.28
CA CYS A 23 27.88 40.35 33.99
C CYS A 23 27.93 40.20 32.48
N GLN A 24 28.97 39.52 31.97
CA GLN A 24 28.86 38.87 30.68
C GLN A 24 27.72 37.86 30.83
N GLU A 25 26.56 38.23 30.29
CA GLU A 25 25.61 37.24 29.81
C GLU A 25 26.38 36.36 28.84
N HIS A 26 26.84 35.22 29.33
CA HIS A 26 27.10 34.09 28.45
C HIS A 26 25.75 33.78 27.83
N SER A 27 25.54 34.24 26.60
CA SER A 27 24.39 33.90 25.80
C SER A 27 24.37 32.38 25.71
N VAL A 28 23.53 31.74 26.52
CA VAL A 28 23.26 30.31 26.39
C VAL A 28 22.85 30.13 24.94
N ILE A 29 23.57 29.28 24.23
CA ILE A 29 23.22 28.97 22.84
C ILE A 29 22.01 28.06 22.92
N HIS A 30 20.85 28.68 23.05
CA HIS A 30 19.57 28.01 22.97
C HIS A 30 19.49 27.36 21.60
N ALA A 31 19.24 26.05 21.60
CA ALA A 31 19.25 25.24 20.42
C ALA A 31 17.89 24.56 20.32
N ALA A 32 17.16 24.89 19.27
CA ALA A 32 15.81 24.40 19.02
C ALA A 32 15.84 22.97 18.48
N SER A 33 14.74 22.24 18.68
CA SER A 33 14.30 21.20 17.76
C SER A 33 13.45 21.79 16.63
N LEU A 34 13.42 21.10 15.49
CA LEU A 34 12.46 21.28 14.41
C LEU A 34 11.83 19.91 14.17
N THR A 35 10.51 19.83 14.27
CA THR A 35 9.71 18.62 14.11
C THR A 35 8.54 18.86 13.16
N GLY A 36 7.91 17.81 12.69
CA GLY A 36 6.64 17.88 11.95
C GLY A 36 6.37 16.58 11.19
N MET A 37 5.30 16.60 10.41
CA MET A 37 4.89 15.52 9.52
C MET A 37 5.19 15.88 8.07
N ILE A 38 5.57 14.89 7.26
CA ILE A 38 5.56 14.95 5.80
C ILE A 38 4.38 14.09 5.34
N LEU A 39 3.34 14.72 4.81
CA LEU A 39 2.13 14.05 4.33
C LEU A 39 2.06 14.09 2.79
N ASN A 40 1.31 13.17 2.19
CA ASN A 40 0.90 13.26 0.78
C ASN A 40 -0.37 14.14 0.64
N GLU A 41 -0.93 14.26 -0.56
CA GLU A 41 -2.15 15.05 -0.81
C GLU A 41 -3.46 14.38 -0.35
N ASN A 42 -3.43 13.08 -0.04
CA ASN A 42 -4.54 12.33 0.56
C ASN A 42 -4.59 12.50 2.10
N GLY A 43 -3.44 12.80 2.71
CA GLY A 43 -3.27 13.02 4.15
C GLY A 43 -2.38 11.98 4.84
N ASP A 44 -1.88 10.99 4.11
CA ASP A 44 -1.10 9.86 4.63
C ASP A 44 0.37 10.24 4.85
N GLY A 45 1.03 9.55 5.79
CA GLY A 45 2.44 9.74 6.11
C GLY A 45 3.37 9.31 4.96
N VAL A 46 4.30 10.18 4.56
CA VAL A 46 5.30 9.84 3.53
C VAL A 46 6.52 9.20 4.19
N GLU A 47 6.52 7.86 4.27
CA GLU A 47 7.68 7.07 4.68
C GLU A 47 8.90 7.31 3.76
N LYS A 48 10.12 7.24 4.32
CA LYS A 48 11.43 7.30 3.65
C LYS A 48 11.79 8.64 2.98
N ALA A 49 11.08 9.74 3.24
CA ALA A 49 11.43 11.07 2.71
C ALA A 49 12.74 11.61 3.32
N GLU A 50 13.75 11.95 2.50
CA GLU A 50 14.92 12.72 2.98
C GLU A 50 14.49 14.16 3.24
N VAL A 51 14.30 14.50 4.51
CA VAL A 51 14.23 15.90 4.95
C VAL A 51 15.64 16.42 5.18
N SER A 52 15.95 17.62 4.68
CA SER A 52 17.31 18.15 4.77
C SER A 52 17.39 19.64 5.08
N VAL A 53 18.04 19.96 6.21
CA VAL A 53 18.07 21.30 6.81
C VAL A 53 19.46 21.93 6.63
N LYS A 54 19.52 23.06 5.92
CA LYS A 54 20.76 23.77 5.59
C LYS A 54 20.75 25.22 6.10
N GLY A 55 21.53 25.48 7.15
CA GLY A 55 21.71 26.82 7.70
C GLY A 55 22.56 27.75 6.83
N GLY A 56 22.37 29.06 7.00
CA GLY A 56 23.17 30.11 6.36
C GLY A 56 24.63 30.19 6.84
N LYS A 57 25.37 31.20 6.33
CA LYS A 57 26.77 31.45 6.73
C LYS A 57 26.88 31.79 8.22
N GLY A 58 27.39 30.86 9.04
CA GLY A 58 27.66 31.05 10.47
C GLY A 58 26.98 30.02 11.38
N THR A 59 25.94 29.34 10.89
CA THR A 59 25.27 28.21 11.55
C THR A 59 25.94 26.86 11.19
N LYS A 60 25.59 25.76 11.90
CA LYS A 60 26.15 24.42 11.66
C LYS A 60 25.87 23.90 10.23
N LYS A 61 26.62 22.86 9.82
CA LYS A 61 26.52 22.16 8.52
C LYS A 61 25.09 21.65 8.21
N LYS A 62 24.84 21.32 6.93
CA LYS A 62 23.64 20.58 6.46
C LYS A 62 23.41 19.36 7.37
N GLN A 63 22.20 19.22 7.87
CA GLN A 63 21.69 18.00 8.50
C GLN A 63 20.77 17.28 7.50
N LYS A 64 20.57 15.98 7.69
CA LYS A 64 19.58 15.15 7.00
C LYS A 64 18.92 14.25 8.05
N VAL A 65 17.65 13.96 7.88
CA VAL A 65 16.94 12.83 8.51
C VAL A 65 16.06 12.17 7.44
N ILE A 66 15.57 10.99 7.76
CA ILE A 66 14.61 10.23 6.95
C ILE A 66 13.36 10.10 7.82
N THR A 67 12.17 10.22 7.23
CA THR A 67 10.90 9.99 7.94
C THR A 67 10.70 8.52 8.31
N ASP A 68 9.95 8.28 9.39
CA ASP A 68 9.41 6.97 9.75
C ASP A 68 8.11 6.67 8.96
N SER A 69 7.42 5.57 9.32
CA SER A 69 6.15 5.10 8.71
C SER A 69 5.11 6.21 8.59
N ASP A 70 4.99 7.00 9.65
CA ASP A 70 3.93 7.98 9.83
C ASP A 70 4.27 9.31 9.13
N GLY A 71 5.45 9.41 8.52
CA GLY A 71 5.96 10.64 7.92
C GLY A 71 6.58 11.62 8.92
N PHE A 72 6.79 11.26 10.18
CA PHE A 72 7.35 12.15 11.19
C PHE A 72 8.87 12.37 10.98
N TYR A 73 9.33 13.59 11.29
CA TYR A 73 10.75 13.91 11.27
C TYR A 73 11.18 14.79 12.46
N GLU A 74 12.40 14.61 12.97
CA GLU A 74 13.01 15.49 13.98
C GLU A 74 14.45 15.90 13.66
N PHE A 75 14.74 17.20 13.70
CA PHE A 75 16.08 17.74 13.84
C PHE A 75 16.30 18.33 15.23
N THR A 76 17.41 17.97 15.88
CA THR A 76 17.81 18.57 17.16
C THR A 76 19.03 19.48 17.06
N GLY A 77 19.16 20.40 18.01
CA GLY A 77 20.37 21.21 18.17
C GLY A 77 20.56 22.30 17.09
N LEU A 78 19.47 22.75 16.47
CA LEU A 78 19.47 23.86 15.51
C LEU A 78 19.64 25.19 16.26
N LYS A 79 20.48 26.10 15.75
CA LYS A 79 20.71 27.40 16.40
C LYS A 79 19.85 28.44 15.72
N LYS A 80 19.49 29.53 16.43
CA LYS A 80 18.85 30.69 15.79
C LYS A 80 19.56 31.11 14.48
N GLY A 81 18.77 31.45 13.48
CA GLY A 81 19.25 31.81 12.15
C GLY A 81 18.30 31.35 11.03
N LYS A 82 18.68 31.68 9.80
CA LYS A 82 17.92 31.32 8.59
C LYS A 82 18.39 29.98 8.04
N TYR A 83 17.43 29.15 7.71
CA TYR A 83 17.58 27.82 7.16
C TYR A 83 16.88 27.71 5.81
N ARG A 84 17.29 26.71 5.05
CA ARG A 84 16.58 26.20 3.89
C ARG A 84 16.31 24.72 4.14
N ILE A 85 15.04 24.35 4.10
CA ILE A 85 14.57 22.97 4.19
C ILE A 85 14.42 22.50 2.75
N LYS A 86 14.91 21.31 2.41
CA LYS A 86 14.57 20.62 1.16
C LYS A 86 14.14 19.20 1.50
N ILE A 87 12.98 18.80 1.00
CA ILE A 87 12.41 17.46 1.13
C ILE A 87 12.51 16.76 -0.22
N THR A 88 12.79 15.46 -0.21
CA THR A 88 12.81 14.60 -1.40
C THR A 88 12.35 13.19 -1.02
N SER A 89 11.35 12.67 -1.72
CA SER A 89 10.90 11.28 -1.63
C SER A 89 10.67 10.76 -3.05
N ALA A 90 11.01 9.51 -3.32
CA ALA A 90 10.71 8.89 -4.61
C ALA A 90 9.19 8.67 -4.73
N GLY A 91 8.63 9.06 -5.87
CA GLY A 91 7.18 9.16 -6.09
C GLY A 91 6.58 10.55 -5.82
N TYR A 92 7.40 11.56 -5.47
CA TYR A 92 6.92 12.88 -5.04
C TYR A 92 7.73 14.06 -5.57
N ILE A 93 7.03 15.14 -5.91
CA ILE A 93 7.64 16.40 -6.36
C ILE A 93 8.43 17.04 -5.20
N SER A 94 9.72 17.29 -5.43
CA SER A 94 10.64 17.86 -4.42
C SER A 94 10.24 19.26 -3.91
N GLU A 95 10.01 19.40 -2.60
CA GLU A 95 9.71 20.70 -1.96
C GLU A 95 10.96 21.41 -1.38
N ASP A 96 10.91 22.75 -1.29
CA ASP A 96 11.96 23.59 -0.70
C ASP A 96 11.41 24.86 -0.02
N GLU A 97 11.62 24.98 1.29
CA GLU A 97 11.12 26.07 2.12
C GLU A 97 12.24 26.85 2.86
N LYS A 98 11.91 28.04 3.38
CA LYS A 98 12.84 28.92 4.10
C LYS A 98 12.33 29.23 5.51
N LEU A 99 12.86 28.51 6.48
CA LEU A 99 12.59 28.71 7.90
C LEU A 99 13.54 29.75 8.54
N GLU A 100 13.04 30.55 9.49
CA GLU A 100 13.86 31.40 10.37
C GLU A 100 13.64 31.05 11.84
N ILE A 101 14.68 30.50 12.48
CA ILE A 101 14.65 30.12 13.89
C ILE A 101 15.01 31.35 14.73
N GLU A 102 14.06 31.80 15.55
CA GLU A 102 14.25 32.95 16.43
C GLU A 102 15.09 32.66 17.68
N ASN A 103 15.44 33.70 18.44
CA ASN A 103 16.26 33.58 19.63
C ASN A 103 15.44 33.14 20.85
N GLY A 104 15.58 31.87 21.25
CA GLY A 104 14.88 31.31 22.41
C GLY A 104 13.70 30.40 22.04
N ALA A 105 13.57 30.00 20.77
CA ALA A 105 12.69 28.90 20.38
C ALA A 105 13.23 27.57 20.95
N ASP A 106 12.37 26.83 21.66
CA ASP A 106 12.66 25.48 22.16
C ASP A 106 12.37 24.41 21.10
N THR A 107 11.18 24.45 20.51
CA THR A 107 10.71 23.55 19.46
C THR A 107 9.98 24.37 18.41
N ILE A 108 10.13 23.98 17.15
CA ILE A 108 9.42 24.53 16.00
C ILE A 108 8.75 23.35 15.31
N GLU A 109 7.46 23.48 15.05
CA GLU A 109 6.63 22.49 14.37
C GLU A 109 6.38 23.01 12.95
N THR A 110 6.60 22.20 11.93
CA THR A 110 6.42 22.59 10.51
C THR A 110 6.14 21.36 9.68
N ASP A 111 4.88 21.23 9.27
CA ASP A 111 4.42 20.13 8.42
C ASP A 111 4.52 20.50 6.95
N PHE A 112 4.63 19.49 6.10
CA PHE A 112 4.75 19.63 4.65
C PHE A 112 3.79 18.67 3.95
N THR A 113 3.31 19.08 2.77
CA THR A 113 2.46 18.25 1.91
C THR A 113 3.17 18.08 0.57
N LEU A 114 3.64 16.87 0.31
CA LEU A 114 4.20 16.50 -0.98
C LEU A 114 3.08 16.14 -1.96
N ILE A 115 3.27 16.51 -3.21
CA ILE A 115 2.41 16.19 -4.35
C ILE A 115 3.01 14.98 -5.06
N PHE A 116 2.16 14.05 -5.52
CA PHE A 116 2.63 12.89 -6.28
C PHE A 116 3.37 13.30 -7.56
N ASP A 117 4.35 12.49 -7.96
CA ASP A 117 5.09 12.65 -9.23
C ASP A 117 4.57 11.64 -10.26
N GLU A 118 4.69 11.97 -11.55
CA GLU A 118 4.22 11.08 -12.63
C GLU A 118 5.26 10.00 -12.94
N TYR A 119 4.82 8.77 -13.24
CA TYR A 119 5.75 7.72 -13.69
C TYR A 119 6.20 7.96 -15.14
N GLU A 120 7.45 8.41 -15.31
CA GLU A 120 8.07 8.54 -16.63
C GLU A 120 8.67 7.20 -17.12
N LYS A 121 8.12 6.59 -18.18
CA LYS A 121 8.72 5.37 -18.80
C LYS A 121 10.13 5.65 -19.34
N THR A 122 11.03 4.70 -19.16
CA THR A 122 12.42 4.74 -19.69
C THR A 122 12.60 4.00 -21.00
N SER A 123 11.74 3.01 -21.26
CA SER A 123 11.73 2.13 -22.44
C SER A 123 10.44 2.27 -23.24
N ASP A 124 10.51 1.92 -24.52
CA ASP A 124 9.34 1.83 -25.41
C ASP A 124 8.62 0.51 -25.17
N THR A 125 7.30 0.55 -25.05
CA THR A 125 6.44 -0.57 -24.62
C THR A 125 5.18 -0.65 -25.47
N GLU A 126 5.29 -0.21 -26.74
CA GLU A 126 4.23 -0.13 -27.75
C GLU A 126 3.31 -1.37 -27.79
N THR A 127 3.86 -2.59 -27.69
CA THR A 127 3.06 -3.83 -27.67
C THR A 127 2.06 -3.87 -26.51
N MET A 128 2.51 -3.55 -25.29
CA MET A 128 1.64 -3.54 -24.10
C MET A 128 0.71 -2.33 -24.11
N ASP A 129 1.18 -1.15 -24.55
CA ASP A 129 0.33 0.04 -24.71
C ASP A 129 -0.83 -0.21 -25.69
N ASN A 130 -0.59 -0.93 -26.77
CA ASN A 130 -1.61 -1.34 -27.74
C ASN A 130 -2.58 -2.38 -27.15
N ALA A 131 -2.09 -3.36 -26.40
CA ALA A 131 -2.93 -4.33 -25.68
C ALA A 131 -3.89 -3.65 -24.69
N VAL A 132 -3.38 -2.70 -23.89
CA VAL A 132 -4.20 -1.88 -22.97
C VAL A 132 -5.23 -1.06 -23.73
N SER A 133 -4.85 -0.44 -24.85
CA SER A 133 -5.75 0.35 -25.69
C SER A 133 -6.88 -0.51 -26.27
N ALA A 134 -6.57 -1.71 -26.78
CA ALA A 134 -7.55 -2.68 -27.27
C ALA A 134 -8.51 -3.15 -26.17
N PHE A 135 -8.01 -3.39 -24.95
CA PHE A 135 -8.85 -3.72 -23.80
C PHE A 135 -9.81 -2.57 -23.42
N GLN A 136 -9.34 -1.32 -23.41
CA GLN A 136 -10.19 -0.16 -23.14
C GLN A 136 -11.28 0.03 -24.21
N GLU A 137 -10.98 -0.26 -25.47
CA GLU A 137 -11.93 -0.24 -26.58
C GLU A 137 -12.95 -1.39 -26.49
N ILE A 138 -12.52 -2.63 -26.19
CA ILE A 138 -13.41 -3.76 -25.88
C ILE A 138 -14.33 -3.42 -24.69
N GLY A 139 -13.80 -2.77 -23.66
CA GLY A 139 -14.57 -2.26 -22.50
C GLY A 139 -15.65 -1.23 -22.86
N THR A 140 -15.59 -0.64 -24.05
CA THR A 140 -16.63 0.22 -24.64
C THR A 140 -17.58 -0.59 -25.53
N LEU A 141 -17.04 -1.34 -26.50
CA LEU A 141 -17.80 -2.14 -27.48
C LEU A 141 -18.74 -3.17 -26.82
N ARG A 142 -18.30 -3.78 -25.70
CA ARG A 142 -19.09 -4.76 -24.95
C ARG A 142 -20.37 -4.20 -24.31
N LYS A 143 -20.56 -2.88 -24.33
CA LYS A 143 -21.70 -2.15 -23.76
C LYS A 143 -22.65 -1.61 -24.84
N GLU A 144 -22.39 -1.87 -26.11
CA GLU A 144 -23.27 -1.51 -27.22
C GLU A 144 -24.51 -2.41 -27.31
N ASP A 145 -25.57 -1.93 -27.97
CA ASP A 145 -26.83 -2.67 -28.21
C ASP A 145 -27.19 -2.58 -29.70
N PRO A 146 -26.97 -3.65 -30.50
CA PRO A 146 -26.34 -4.92 -30.13
C PRO A 146 -24.82 -4.78 -29.88
N ILE A 147 -24.22 -5.75 -29.18
CA ILE A 147 -22.78 -5.81 -28.95
C ILE A 147 -22.04 -6.05 -30.27
N ASN A 148 -21.00 -5.26 -30.53
CA ASN A 148 -20.19 -5.34 -31.73
C ASN A 148 -19.10 -6.43 -31.61
N ILE A 149 -19.53 -7.69 -31.72
CA ILE A 149 -18.68 -8.86 -31.50
C ILE A 149 -17.57 -9.02 -32.55
N ASP A 150 -17.83 -8.66 -33.81
CA ASP A 150 -16.83 -8.72 -34.90
C ASP A 150 -15.58 -7.87 -34.57
N GLU A 151 -15.79 -6.68 -33.99
CA GLU A 151 -14.71 -5.75 -33.62
C GLU A 151 -14.01 -6.18 -32.32
N ILE A 152 -14.75 -6.68 -31.33
CA ILE A 152 -14.19 -7.27 -30.10
C ILE A 152 -13.26 -8.45 -30.42
N ALA A 153 -13.70 -9.37 -31.28
CA ALA A 153 -12.92 -10.53 -31.69
C ALA A 153 -11.66 -10.10 -32.47
N SER A 154 -11.78 -9.11 -33.35
CA SER A 154 -10.63 -8.56 -34.11
C SER A 154 -9.58 -7.93 -33.18
N LEU A 155 -10.01 -7.10 -32.23
CA LEU A 155 -9.12 -6.48 -31.23
C LEU A 155 -8.44 -7.52 -30.34
N TYR A 156 -9.16 -8.59 -29.98
CA TYR A 156 -8.60 -9.68 -29.20
C TYR A 156 -7.53 -10.46 -29.98
N GLU A 157 -7.84 -10.90 -31.21
CA GLU A 157 -6.91 -11.63 -32.08
C GLU A 157 -5.64 -10.80 -32.40
N GLU A 158 -5.78 -9.49 -32.64
CA GLU A 158 -4.66 -8.64 -33.05
C GLU A 158 -3.76 -8.18 -31.89
N TYR A 159 -4.30 -7.96 -30.68
CA TYR A 159 -3.57 -7.28 -29.60
C TYR A 159 -3.50 -8.00 -28.24
N LEU A 160 -4.35 -9.01 -27.99
CA LEU A 160 -4.50 -9.59 -26.63
C LEU A 160 -4.33 -11.11 -26.58
N GLN A 161 -4.56 -11.83 -27.68
CA GLN A 161 -4.51 -13.30 -27.70
C GLN A 161 -3.10 -13.84 -27.36
N ASP A 162 -2.04 -13.29 -27.95
CA ASP A 162 -0.66 -13.73 -27.68
C ASP A 162 -0.29 -13.55 -26.19
N LEU A 163 -0.65 -12.41 -25.58
CA LEU A 163 -0.43 -12.16 -24.15
C LEU A 163 -1.24 -13.12 -23.28
N THR A 164 -2.51 -13.36 -23.64
CA THR A 164 -3.39 -14.29 -22.92
C THR A 164 -2.84 -15.72 -22.97
N GLN A 165 -2.39 -16.17 -24.14
CA GLN A 165 -1.79 -17.49 -24.33
C GLN A 165 -0.42 -17.62 -23.63
N GLN A 166 0.36 -16.53 -23.52
CA GLN A 166 1.56 -16.50 -22.69
C GLN A 166 1.21 -16.76 -21.22
N MET A 167 0.25 -16.02 -20.67
CA MET A 167 -0.17 -16.16 -19.27
C MET A 167 -0.84 -17.52 -18.99
N ASP A 168 -1.60 -18.06 -19.94
CA ASP A 168 -2.14 -19.43 -19.83
C ASP A 168 -1.04 -20.49 -19.79
N SER A 169 0.01 -20.34 -20.60
CA SER A 169 1.14 -21.26 -20.62
C SER A 169 1.97 -21.21 -19.34
N GLU A 170 2.18 -20.03 -18.77
CA GLU A 170 3.01 -19.84 -17.57
C GLU A 170 2.28 -20.29 -16.30
N TYR A 171 1.03 -19.84 -16.12
CA TYR A 171 0.24 -20.10 -14.91
C TYR A 171 -0.62 -21.37 -14.99
N GLY A 172 -0.58 -22.11 -16.11
CA GLY A 172 -1.34 -23.35 -16.31
C GLY A 172 -2.86 -23.14 -16.39
N LEU A 173 -3.27 -22.03 -17.00
CA LEU A 173 -4.66 -21.58 -17.11
C LEU A 173 -5.26 -21.86 -18.50
N SER A 174 -6.45 -21.32 -18.76
CA SER A 174 -7.22 -21.48 -19.99
C SER A 174 -8.09 -20.25 -20.31
N MET A 175 -7.60 -19.06 -19.96
CA MET A 175 -8.25 -17.78 -20.19
C MET A 175 -8.54 -17.51 -21.67
N ASP A 176 -7.67 -17.90 -22.60
CA ASP A 176 -7.92 -17.78 -24.05
C ASP A 176 -9.13 -18.62 -24.46
N SER A 177 -9.27 -19.82 -23.90
CA SER A 177 -10.44 -20.67 -24.14
C SER A 177 -11.72 -20.12 -23.49
N ASP A 178 -11.63 -19.55 -22.28
CA ASP A 178 -12.77 -18.89 -21.61
C ASP A 178 -13.24 -17.66 -22.42
N LEU A 179 -12.30 -16.87 -22.95
CA LEU A 179 -12.53 -15.67 -23.76
C LEU A 179 -13.17 -16.00 -25.11
N LEU A 180 -12.61 -16.97 -25.86
CA LEU A 180 -13.16 -17.42 -27.14
C LEU A 180 -14.55 -18.05 -26.97
N SER A 181 -14.80 -18.77 -25.87
CA SER A 181 -16.14 -19.30 -25.57
C SER A 181 -17.14 -18.18 -25.29
N ALA A 182 -16.77 -17.15 -24.55
CA ALA A 182 -17.63 -16.00 -24.32
C ALA A 182 -17.91 -15.19 -25.60
N MET A 183 -16.97 -15.14 -26.54
CA MET A 183 -17.19 -14.53 -27.86
C MET A 183 -18.19 -15.32 -28.70
N ASP A 184 -18.08 -16.66 -28.73
CA ASP A 184 -19.05 -17.56 -29.39
C ASP A 184 -20.45 -17.45 -28.74
N ASP A 185 -20.54 -17.32 -27.42
CA ASP A 185 -21.81 -17.08 -26.72
C ASP A 185 -22.48 -15.76 -27.18
N ILE A 186 -21.71 -14.67 -27.37
CA ILE A 186 -22.25 -13.41 -27.90
C ILE A 186 -22.67 -13.55 -29.38
N GLU A 187 -21.87 -14.20 -30.23
CA GLU A 187 -22.19 -14.43 -31.65
C GLU A 187 -23.51 -15.22 -31.81
N ASN A 188 -23.77 -16.16 -30.91
CA ASN A 188 -24.95 -17.04 -30.95
C ASN A 188 -26.18 -16.56 -30.14
N ASP A 189 -26.16 -15.34 -29.58
CA ASP A 189 -27.23 -14.78 -28.72
C ASP A 189 -27.50 -15.64 -27.45
N SER A 190 -26.44 -16.23 -26.90
CA SER A 190 -26.40 -17.09 -25.71
C SER A 190 -26.00 -16.27 -24.49
N ASP A 191 -27.00 -15.70 -23.79
CA ASP A 191 -26.82 -14.81 -22.64
C ASP A 191 -25.71 -13.74 -22.83
N PRO A 192 -25.73 -12.96 -23.95
CA PRO A 192 -24.60 -12.16 -24.43
C PRO A 192 -24.07 -11.14 -23.41
N LYS A 193 -24.92 -10.67 -22.50
CA LYS A 193 -24.51 -9.79 -21.39
C LYS A 193 -23.61 -10.47 -20.36
N LEU A 194 -23.89 -11.73 -20.01
CA LEU A 194 -23.09 -12.48 -19.05
C LEU A 194 -21.73 -12.83 -19.67
N ALA A 195 -21.74 -13.24 -20.94
CA ALA A 195 -20.54 -13.46 -21.73
C ALA A 195 -19.67 -12.20 -21.86
N ALA A 196 -20.27 -11.02 -22.07
CA ALA A 196 -19.56 -9.74 -22.08
C ALA A 196 -18.83 -9.42 -20.76
N GLN A 197 -19.33 -9.91 -19.61
CA GLN A 197 -18.63 -9.78 -18.33
C GLN A 197 -17.48 -10.78 -18.19
N VAL A 198 -17.63 -12.01 -18.70
CA VAL A 198 -16.52 -12.98 -18.78
C VAL A 198 -15.35 -12.38 -19.57
N ILE A 199 -15.61 -11.70 -20.68
CA ILE A 199 -14.57 -11.02 -21.48
C ILE A 199 -13.86 -9.94 -20.65
N ASP A 200 -14.61 -9.02 -20.06
CA ASP A 200 -14.09 -7.88 -19.29
C ASP A 200 -13.20 -8.30 -18.11
N LYS A 201 -13.65 -9.29 -17.33
CA LYS A 201 -12.98 -9.68 -16.08
C LYS A 201 -11.82 -10.64 -16.34
N THR A 202 -11.93 -11.50 -17.36
CA THR A 202 -10.82 -12.39 -17.73
C THR A 202 -9.66 -11.59 -18.31
N LEU A 203 -9.92 -10.55 -19.12
CA LEU A 203 -8.85 -9.65 -19.58
C LEU A 203 -8.19 -8.88 -18.42
N GLN A 204 -8.93 -8.43 -17.40
CA GLN A 204 -8.32 -7.86 -16.20
C GLN A 204 -7.40 -8.85 -15.47
N ARG A 205 -7.75 -10.14 -15.44
CA ARG A 205 -6.85 -11.19 -14.91
C ARG A 205 -5.59 -11.36 -15.76
N VAL A 206 -5.69 -11.28 -17.09
CA VAL A 206 -4.52 -11.34 -18.00
C VAL A 206 -3.55 -10.21 -17.70
N PHE A 207 -4.03 -8.97 -17.54
CA PHE A 207 -3.15 -7.84 -17.17
C PHE A 207 -2.57 -7.99 -15.76
N TYR A 208 -3.34 -8.47 -14.77
CA TYR A 208 -2.82 -8.74 -13.43
C TYR A 208 -1.65 -9.75 -13.46
N LEU A 209 -1.82 -10.85 -14.20
CA LEU A 209 -0.78 -11.85 -14.35
C LEU A 209 0.43 -11.31 -15.11
N ALA A 210 0.23 -10.50 -16.17
CA ALA A 210 1.32 -9.86 -16.89
C ALA A 210 2.15 -8.92 -16.01
N ILE A 211 1.49 -8.12 -15.15
CA ILE A 211 2.16 -7.27 -14.15
C ILE A 211 2.95 -8.15 -13.18
N TYR A 212 2.28 -9.13 -12.56
CA TYR A 212 2.87 -10.03 -11.56
C TYR A 212 4.09 -10.79 -12.09
N ASP A 213 4.01 -11.26 -13.34
CA ASP A 213 5.05 -11.96 -14.05
C ASP A 213 6.31 -11.07 -14.21
N ARG A 214 6.15 -9.89 -14.83
CA ARG A 214 7.29 -9.00 -15.10
C ARG A 214 7.94 -8.45 -13.82
N ILE A 215 7.16 -8.07 -12.80
CA ILE A 215 7.74 -7.63 -11.52
C ILE A 215 8.42 -8.78 -10.76
N THR A 216 8.01 -10.03 -11.01
CA THR A 216 8.69 -11.22 -10.47
C THR A 216 9.99 -11.47 -11.22
N GLU A 217 9.99 -11.49 -12.55
CA GLU A 217 11.22 -11.61 -13.36
C GLU A 217 12.26 -10.55 -12.97
N VAL A 218 11.85 -9.30 -12.75
CA VAL A 218 12.74 -8.22 -12.28
C VAL A 218 13.38 -8.50 -10.91
N ARG A 219 12.67 -9.19 -9.99
CA ARG A 219 13.19 -9.59 -8.67
C ARG A 219 14.02 -10.87 -8.74
N ASP A 220 13.68 -11.79 -9.64
CA ASP A 220 14.36 -13.07 -9.82
C ASP A 220 15.70 -12.90 -10.53
N ASP A 221 15.76 -12.07 -11.58
CA ASP A 221 16.96 -11.81 -12.36
C ASP A 221 17.71 -10.53 -11.92
N TYR A 222 17.35 -9.93 -10.76
CA TYR A 222 17.92 -8.66 -10.30
C TYR A 222 19.45 -8.68 -10.28
N ASP A 223 20.08 -9.75 -9.80
CA ASP A 223 21.54 -9.83 -9.64
C ASP A 223 22.26 -10.27 -10.93
N ASP A 224 21.58 -11.04 -11.78
CA ASP A 224 22.14 -11.65 -12.99
C ASP A 224 21.99 -10.76 -14.24
N GLU A 225 20.94 -9.92 -14.32
CA GLU A 225 20.65 -9.09 -15.48
C GLU A 225 20.97 -7.60 -15.35
N ASN A 226 21.04 -6.97 -16.51
CA ASN A 226 21.44 -5.58 -16.68
C ASN A 226 20.27 -4.59 -16.44
N THR A 227 20.57 -3.42 -15.87
CA THR A 227 19.55 -2.39 -15.55
C THR A 227 18.62 -2.04 -16.70
N SER A 228 19.08 -2.03 -17.95
CA SER A 228 18.23 -1.69 -19.10
C SER A 228 17.17 -2.75 -19.39
N TYR A 229 17.50 -4.04 -19.23
CA TYR A 229 16.54 -5.14 -19.34
C TYR A 229 15.51 -5.10 -18.21
N LEU A 230 15.98 -4.96 -16.98
CA LEU A 230 15.10 -4.89 -15.80
C LEU A 230 14.16 -3.67 -15.87
N GLN A 231 14.62 -2.54 -16.40
CA GLN A 231 13.79 -1.34 -16.62
C GLN A 231 12.77 -1.53 -17.76
N GLU A 232 13.10 -2.28 -18.82
CA GLU A 232 12.16 -2.65 -19.89
C GLU A 232 10.99 -3.48 -19.33
N LEU A 233 11.28 -4.53 -18.56
CA LEU A 233 10.25 -5.33 -17.86
C LEU A 233 9.41 -4.51 -16.87
N TRP A 234 10.05 -3.61 -16.11
CA TRP A 234 9.36 -2.75 -15.14
C TRP A 234 8.46 -1.70 -15.81
N ASP A 235 8.87 -1.16 -16.96
CA ASP A 235 8.05 -0.28 -17.80
C ASP A 235 6.90 -1.05 -18.49
N GLU A 236 7.10 -2.31 -18.89
CA GLU A 236 6.02 -3.19 -19.39
C GLU A 236 4.97 -3.43 -18.30
N ALA A 237 5.41 -3.73 -17.07
CA ALA A 237 4.54 -3.91 -15.93
C ALA A 237 3.72 -2.64 -15.61
N TYR A 238 4.34 -1.46 -15.63
CA TYR A 238 3.62 -0.19 -15.44
C TYR A 238 2.62 0.08 -16.57
N SER A 239 2.96 -0.28 -17.81
CA SER A 239 2.06 -0.15 -18.95
C SER A 239 0.85 -1.08 -18.80
N ALA A 240 1.06 -2.36 -18.46
CA ALA A 240 -0.01 -3.31 -18.16
C ALA A 240 -0.91 -2.84 -17.01
N TYR A 241 -0.35 -2.20 -15.98
CA TYR A 241 -1.10 -1.60 -14.87
C TYR A 241 -2.09 -0.52 -15.32
N GLN A 242 -1.89 0.17 -16.45
CA GLN A 242 -2.85 1.14 -16.98
C GLN A 242 -4.21 0.51 -17.38
N ALA A 243 -4.28 -0.80 -17.60
CA ALA A 243 -5.56 -1.51 -17.75
C ALA A 243 -6.32 -1.67 -16.40
N LEU A 244 -5.60 -1.68 -15.28
CA LEU A 244 -6.13 -1.94 -13.93
C LEU A 244 -6.23 -0.70 -13.05
N PHE A 245 -5.74 0.46 -13.49
CA PHE A 245 -5.81 1.72 -12.74
C PHE A 245 -7.22 1.99 -12.19
N SER A 246 -8.26 1.90 -13.02
CA SER A 246 -9.67 2.13 -12.61
C SER A 246 -10.30 1.01 -11.77
N THR A 247 -9.57 -0.07 -11.52
CA THR A 247 -9.91 -1.15 -10.56
C THR A 247 -9.22 -0.89 -9.22
N ALA A 248 -8.03 -0.29 -9.21
CA ALA A 248 -7.33 0.18 -8.01
C ALA A 248 -7.93 1.48 -7.42
N ASP A 249 -8.31 2.43 -8.28
CA ASP A 249 -9.05 3.68 -7.98
C ASP A 249 -10.50 3.36 -7.56
N ARG A 250 -10.64 2.79 -6.36
CA ARG A 250 -11.88 2.32 -5.75
C ARG A 250 -11.84 2.42 -4.24
N GLU A 251 -12.92 2.96 -3.69
CA GLU A 251 -13.17 2.94 -2.25
C GLU A 251 -13.37 1.51 -1.75
N ASN A 252 -12.93 1.24 -0.51
CA ASN A 252 -13.14 -0.03 0.17
C ASN A 252 -14.62 -0.38 0.29
N LYS A 253 -14.87 -1.68 0.48
CA LYS A 253 -16.20 -2.22 0.75
C LYS A 253 -16.18 -2.99 2.06
N VAL A 254 -17.14 -2.67 2.91
CA VAL A 254 -17.25 -3.17 4.29
C VAL A 254 -18.64 -3.71 4.53
N LEU A 255 -18.80 -4.58 5.53
CA LEU A 255 -20.14 -4.95 5.98
C LEU A 255 -20.88 -3.74 6.56
N THR A 256 -22.20 -3.77 6.44
CA THR A 256 -23.09 -2.92 7.23
C THR A 256 -23.08 -3.35 8.70
N GLU A 257 -23.43 -2.45 9.64
CA GLU A 257 -23.46 -2.76 11.10
C GLU A 257 -24.34 -3.99 11.46
N ASP A 258 -25.39 -4.26 10.68
CA ASP A 258 -26.24 -5.46 10.85
C ASP A 258 -25.73 -6.70 10.12
N ARG A 259 -24.64 -6.56 9.34
CA ARG A 259 -23.94 -7.57 8.51
C ARG A 259 -24.81 -8.22 7.43
N LEU A 260 -25.97 -7.65 7.11
CA LEU A 260 -26.89 -8.19 6.09
C LEU A 260 -26.56 -7.70 4.66
N SER A 261 -25.73 -6.66 4.54
CA SER A 261 -25.29 -6.10 3.25
C SER A 261 -23.89 -5.49 3.37
N ILE A 262 -23.45 -4.87 2.27
CA ILE A 262 -22.15 -4.21 2.12
C ILE A 262 -22.38 -2.73 1.81
N GLU A 263 -21.52 -1.85 2.30
CA GLU A 263 -21.51 -0.42 1.98
C GLU A 263 -20.09 0.10 1.66
N THR A 264 -19.98 1.36 1.23
CA THR A 264 -18.68 2.01 0.96
C THR A 264 -17.98 2.38 2.26
N GLY A 265 -16.75 1.87 2.43
CA GLY A 265 -15.83 2.18 3.52
C GLY A 265 -14.89 3.35 3.22
N SER A 266 -13.66 3.29 3.70
CA SER A 266 -12.63 4.32 3.44
C SER A 266 -12.14 4.33 1.97
N ASN A 267 -11.36 5.33 1.56
CA ASN A 267 -10.60 5.26 0.30
C ASN A 267 -9.15 4.84 0.59
N PRO A 268 -8.70 3.65 0.15
CA PRO A 268 -7.33 3.18 0.37
C PRO A 268 -6.29 3.80 -0.59
N ASN A 269 -6.70 4.58 -1.60
CA ASN A 269 -5.83 5.24 -2.59
C ASN A 269 -4.78 4.27 -3.22
N LEU A 270 -5.19 3.03 -3.52
CA LEU A 270 -4.30 1.96 -3.97
C LEU A 270 -3.59 2.31 -5.28
N GLU A 271 -4.24 3.12 -6.11
CA GLU A 271 -3.69 3.64 -7.36
C GLU A 271 -2.45 4.53 -7.15
N ASP A 272 -2.45 5.35 -6.11
CA ASP A 272 -1.30 6.17 -5.73
C ASP A 272 -0.21 5.30 -5.12
N HIS A 273 -0.57 4.35 -4.25
CA HIS A 273 0.38 3.42 -3.62
C HIS A 273 1.12 2.57 -4.67
N ILE A 274 0.40 2.02 -5.65
CA ILE A 274 0.96 1.26 -6.77
C ILE A 274 1.85 2.16 -7.63
N THR A 275 1.41 3.38 -7.96
CA THR A 275 2.19 4.32 -8.80
C THR A 275 3.49 4.75 -8.11
N VAL A 276 3.45 5.08 -6.81
CA VAL A 276 4.64 5.37 -6.01
C VAL A 276 5.56 4.16 -5.92
N ALA A 277 5.03 2.94 -5.78
CA ALA A 277 5.82 1.72 -5.76
C ALA A 277 6.55 1.47 -7.08
N PHE A 278 5.89 1.67 -8.23
CA PHE A 278 6.54 1.64 -9.54
C PHE A 278 7.67 2.69 -9.64
N ILE A 279 7.47 3.92 -9.18
CA ILE A 279 8.52 4.96 -9.20
C ILE A 279 9.71 4.57 -8.30
N ARG A 280 9.45 4.08 -7.09
CA ARG A 280 10.47 3.63 -6.13
C ARG A 280 11.29 2.45 -6.66
N GLY A 281 10.63 1.40 -7.15
CA GLY A 281 11.32 0.24 -7.72
C GLY A 281 12.18 0.61 -8.94
N LYS A 282 11.68 1.48 -9.83
CA LYS A 282 12.47 1.97 -10.97
C LYS A 282 13.72 2.75 -10.54
N GLU A 283 13.64 3.56 -9.48
CA GLU A 283 14.83 4.24 -8.95
C GLU A 283 15.86 3.24 -8.38
N ALA A 284 15.39 2.20 -7.69
CA ALA A 284 16.25 1.15 -7.16
C ALA A 284 16.97 0.34 -8.26
N LEU A 285 16.35 0.14 -9.43
CA LEU A 285 17.02 -0.48 -10.59
C LEU A 285 18.26 0.27 -11.10
N GLU A 286 18.48 1.53 -10.68
CA GLU A 286 19.75 2.24 -10.93
C GLU A 286 20.96 1.66 -10.16
N LYS A 287 20.74 0.75 -9.19
CA LYS A 287 21.77 0.00 -8.46
C LYS A 287 22.84 0.91 -7.84
N LYS A 288 22.39 1.96 -7.15
CA LYS A 288 23.21 2.95 -6.42
C LYS A 288 23.80 2.37 -5.13
N ASP A 289 23.01 1.58 -4.41
CA ASP A 289 23.36 0.87 -3.18
C ASP A 289 22.78 -0.55 -3.24
N LEU A 290 23.54 -1.47 -3.84
CA LEU A 290 23.07 -2.78 -4.31
C LEU A 290 22.18 -3.54 -3.31
N GLU A 291 22.56 -3.56 -2.02
CA GLU A 291 21.87 -4.30 -0.96
C GLU A 291 20.54 -3.64 -0.56
N GLU A 292 20.47 -2.31 -0.43
CA GLU A 292 19.20 -1.63 -0.12
C GLU A 292 18.29 -1.53 -1.35
N ASP A 293 18.86 -1.37 -2.54
CA ASP A 293 18.10 -1.28 -3.80
C ASP A 293 17.44 -2.63 -4.15
N GLU A 294 18.12 -3.77 -3.91
CA GLU A 294 17.54 -5.11 -4.09
C GLU A 294 16.36 -5.34 -3.13
N ILE A 295 16.53 -4.96 -1.87
CA ILE A 295 15.48 -4.99 -0.85
C ILE A 295 14.30 -4.10 -1.26
N GLU A 296 14.56 -2.90 -1.78
CA GLU A 296 13.51 -1.98 -2.21
C GLU A 296 12.74 -2.53 -3.41
N VAL A 297 13.40 -3.14 -4.41
CA VAL A 297 12.72 -3.87 -5.50
C VAL A 297 11.83 -4.99 -4.95
N GLY A 298 12.35 -5.79 -4.01
CA GLY A 298 11.59 -6.87 -3.36
C GLY A 298 10.35 -6.38 -2.61
N VAL A 299 10.48 -5.28 -1.87
CA VAL A 299 9.37 -4.64 -1.14
C VAL A 299 8.34 -4.04 -2.11
N GLN A 300 8.78 -3.21 -3.06
CA GLN A 300 7.86 -2.53 -3.99
C GLN A 300 7.12 -3.50 -4.91
N ARG A 301 7.72 -4.64 -5.26
CA ARG A 301 7.03 -5.76 -5.92
C ARG A 301 5.80 -6.22 -5.13
N GLN A 302 5.91 -6.36 -3.81
CA GLN A 302 4.78 -6.81 -2.98
C GLN A 302 3.74 -5.70 -2.80
N VAL A 303 4.15 -4.44 -2.66
CA VAL A 303 3.23 -3.29 -2.64
C VAL A 303 2.37 -3.27 -3.91
N ILE A 304 2.98 -3.40 -5.10
CA ILE A 304 2.24 -3.47 -6.39
C ILE A 304 1.29 -4.68 -6.40
N ARG A 305 1.81 -5.89 -6.14
CA ARG A 305 1.05 -7.14 -6.22
C ARG A 305 -0.14 -7.16 -5.25
N LEU A 306 0.10 -6.88 -3.97
CA LEU A 306 -0.91 -7.06 -2.92
C LEU A 306 -1.91 -5.91 -2.89
N SER A 307 -1.52 -4.69 -3.30
CA SER A 307 -2.50 -3.62 -3.58
C SER A 307 -3.45 -4.01 -4.73
N LEU A 308 -2.95 -4.65 -5.79
CA LEU A 308 -3.83 -5.18 -6.85
C LEU A 308 -4.73 -6.32 -6.34
N ILE A 309 -4.23 -7.21 -5.49
CA ILE A 309 -5.07 -8.24 -4.84
C ILE A 309 -6.15 -7.62 -3.95
N ARG A 310 -5.83 -6.56 -3.19
CA ARG A 310 -6.80 -5.78 -2.40
C ARG A 310 -7.83 -5.10 -3.31
N ALA A 311 -7.42 -4.54 -4.45
CA ALA A 311 -8.32 -3.97 -5.46
C ALA A 311 -9.31 -5.02 -6.03
N PHE A 312 -8.85 -6.25 -6.29
CA PHE A 312 -9.74 -7.34 -6.74
C PHE A 312 -10.62 -7.92 -5.63
N TYR A 313 -10.15 -7.93 -4.37
CA TYR A 313 -10.99 -8.23 -3.20
C TYR A 313 -12.14 -7.21 -3.10
N ILE A 314 -11.83 -5.92 -3.17
CA ILE A 314 -12.80 -4.82 -3.18
C ILE A 314 -13.78 -5.02 -4.35
N ALA A 315 -13.30 -5.37 -5.55
CA ALA A 315 -14.16 -5.66 -6.70
C ALA A 315 -15.17 -6.78 -6.42
N VAL A 316 -14.75 -7.92 -5.84
CA VAL A 316 -15.68 -9.00 -5.44
C VAL A 316 -16.76 -8.49 -4.49
N LEU A 317 -16.40 -7.68 -3.48
CA LEU A 317 -17.37 -7.13 -2.52
C LEU A 317 -18.34 -6.11 -3.14
N ARG A 318 -17.89 -5.30 -4.11
CA ARG A 318 -18.76 -4.39 -4.91
C ARG A 318 -19.81 -5.16 -5.70
N GLU A 319 -19.47 -6.33 -6.20
CA GLU A 319 -20.43 -7.20 -6.89
C GLU A 319 -21.41 -7.84 -5.89
N VAL A 320 -20.97 -8.27 -4.71
CA VAL A 320 -21.85 -8.81 -3.65
C VAL A 320 -22.87 -7.77 -3.16
N GLU A 321 -22.45 -6.52 -2.91
CA GLU A 321 -23.33 -5.37 -2.65
C GLU A 321 -24.40 -5.23 -3.74
N SER A 322 -23.97 -5.31 -4.99
CA SER A 322 -24.80 -5.12 -6.17
C SER A 322 -25.80 -6.27 -6.40
N ILE A 323 -25.42 -7.52 -6.11
CA ILE A 323 -26.32 -8.68 -6.09
C ILE A 323 -27.40 -8.48 -5.02
N ILE A 324 -27.01 -8.21 -3.77
CA ILE A 324 -27.95 -8.07 -2.65
C ILE A 324 -28.93 -6.91 -2.90
N SER A 325 -28.45 -5.80 -3.46
CA SER A 325 -29.29 -4.64 -3.80
C SER A 325 -30.28 -4.88 -4.96
N ASN A 326 -30.00 -5.83 -5.86
CA ASN A 326 -30.82 -6.06 -7.06
C ASN A 326 -31.67 -7.35 -7.00
N ARG A 327 -31.33 -8.37 -6.22
CA ARG A 327 -31.96 -9.71 -6.28
C ARG A 327 -33.49 -9.72 -6.19
N ASP A 328 -34.07 -8.85 -5.36
CA ASP A 328 -35.53 -8.76 -5.17
C ASP A 328 -36.24 -7.86 -6.19
N THR A 329 -35.51 -7.06 -6.97
CA THR A 329 -36.08 -5.98 -7.83
C THR A 329 -35.72 -6.10 -9.30
N ASN A 330 -34.54 -6.65 -9.62
CA ASN A 330 -34.02 -6.83 -10.96
C ASN A 330 -33.08 -8.05 -11.01
N LEU A 331 -33.68 -9.23 -11.19
CA LEU A 331 -32.97 -10.51 -11.27
C LEU A 331 -31.93 -10.55 -12.41
N GLU A 332 -32.23 -9.93 -13.55
CA GLU A 332 -31.29 -9.86 -14.70
C GLU A 332 -29.98 -9.18 -14.29
N LYS A 333 -30.06 -8.02 -13.63
CA LYS A 333 -28.88 -7.35 -13.07
C LYS A 333 -28.20 -8.14 -11.97
N ALA A 334 -28.95 -8.78 -11.08
CA ALA A 334 -28.37 -9.59 -10.01
C ALA A 334 -27.53 -10.74 -10.58
N LEU A 335 -27.94 -11.34 -11.70
CA LEU A 335 -27.18 -12.36 -12.42
C LEU A 335 -25.96 -11.78 -13.17
N GLU A 336 -26.09 -10.57 -13.77
CA GLU A 336 -24.94 -9.84 -14.33
C GLU A 336 -23.85 -9.62 -13.26
N TYR A 337 -24.21 -9.06 -12.10
CA TYR A 337 -23.27 -8.84 -10.98
C TYR A 337 -22.75 -10.14 -10.37
N GLN A 338 -23.57 -11.19 -10.24
CA GLN A 338 -23.11 -12.51 -9.81
C GLN A 338 -22.02 -13.07 -10.74
N LYS A 339 -22.18 -12.90 -12.05
CA LYS A 339 -21.16 -13.29 -13.04
C LYS A 339 -19.89 -12.44 -12.95
N GLU A 340 -20.01 -11.13 -12.72
CA GLU A 340 -18.84 -10.26 -12.48
C GLU A 340 -18.07 -10.73 -11.22
N GLY A 341 -18.77 -10.99 -10.12
CA GLY A 341 -18.17 -11.46 -8.86
C GLY A 341 -17.50 -12.83 -8.98
N GLU A 342 -18.13 -13.80 -9.66
CA GLU A 342 -17.56 -15.12 -9.94
C GLU A 342 -16.20 -15.02 -10.67
N VAL A 343 -16.11 -14.19 -11.71
CA VAL A 343 -14.88 -14.09 -12.52
C VAL A 343 -13.81 -13.25 -11.81
N TYR A 344 -14.19 -12.19 -11.08
CA TYR A 344 -13.25 -11.48 -10.21
C TYR A 344 -12.67 -12.39 -9.11
N TYR A 345 -13.48 -13.25 -8.52
CA TYR A 345 -13.03 -14.17 -7.47
C TYR A 345 -11.93 -15.12 -7.96
N LYS A 346 -11.92 -15.53 -9.23
CA LYS A 346 -10.84 -16.34 -9.83
C LYS A 346 -9.44 -15.71 -9.70
N ILE A 347 -9.35 -14.39 -9.48
CA ILE A 347 -8.07 -13.67 -9.31
C ILE A 347 -7.55 -13.79 -7.87
N VAL A 348 -8.45 -13.70 -6.89
CA VAL A 348 -8.12 -13.79 -5.45
C VAL A 348 -8.26 -15.21 -4.86
N GLU A 349 -8.79 -16.17 -5.63
CA GLU A 349 -9.02 -17.56 -5.19
C GLU A 349 -7.77 -18.23 -4.60
N GLU A 350 -6.56 -18.00 -5.13
CA GLU A 350 -5.33 -18.59 -4.56
C GLU A 350 -4.98 -18.04 -3.17
N TYR A 351 -5.48 -16.83 -2.85
CA TYR A 351 -5.26 -16.17 -1.56
C TYR A 351 -6.15 -16.75 -0.47
N VAL A 352 -7.35 -17.20 -0.84
CA VAL A 352 -8.28 -17.86 0.07
C VAL A 352 -8.07 -19.37 0.13
N SER A 353 -7.98 -20.05 -1.01
CA SER A 353 -8.05 -21.52 -1.10
C SER A 353 -6.86 -22.28 -0.50
N ARG A 354 -5.68 -21.67 -0.36
CA ARG A 354 -4.49 -22.29 0.25
C ARG A 354 -4.75 -22.65 1.72
N ASP A 355 -5.27 -21.67 2.46
CA ASP A 355 -5.35 -21.69 3.93
C ASP A 355 -6.81 -21.88 4.40
N ASN A 356 -7.78 -21.47 3.58
CA ASN A 356 -9.21 -21.74 3.77
C ASN A 356 -9.87 -22.45 2.55
N PRO A 357 -9.53 -23.72 2.26
CA PRO A 357 -10.10 -24.47 1.14
C PRO A 357 -11.60 -24.78 1.28
N SER A 358 -12.16 -24.78 2.50
CA SER A 358 -13.61 -25.03 2.71
C SER A 358 -14.43 -23.76 2.53
N GLY A 359 -13.91 -22.61 2.98
CA GLY A 359 -14.48 -21.30 2.68
C GLY A 359 -14.44 -20.98 1.19
N ASN A 360 -13.37 -21.37 0.48
CA ASN A 360 -13.29 -21.23 -0.98
C ASN A 360 -14.50 -21.84 -1.70
N GLU A 361 -14.84 -23.10 -1.39
CA GLU A 361 -16.01 -23.76 -1.98
C GLU A 361 -17.33 -23.11 -1.54
N THR A 362 -17.37 -22.54 -0.35
CA THR A 362 -18.53 -21.78 0.17
C THR A 362 -18.73 -20.48 -0.62
N ILE A 363 -17.67 -19.68 -0.82
CA ILE A 363 -17.70 -18.45 -1.63
C ILE A 363 -18.07 -18.77 -3.08
N LYS A 364 -17.52 -19.83 -3.67
CA LYS A 364 -17.88 -20.26 -5.03
C LYS A 364 -19.34 -20.70 -5.13
N SER A 365 -19.88 -21.35 -4.09
CA SER A 365 -21.31 -21.67 -4.03
C SER A 365 -22.19 -20.43 -3.89
N GLN A 366 -21.73 -19.38 -3.19
CA GLN A 366 -22.42 -18.10 -3.08
C GLN A 366 -22.43 -17.36 -4.43
N LEU A 367 -21.28 -17.29 -5.10
CA LEU A 367 -21.09 -16.61 -6.39
C LEU A 367 -21.63 -17.37 -7.62
N THR A 368 -22.14 -18.60 -7.45
CA THR A 368 -22.74 -19.39 -8.56
C THR A 368 -24.11 -19.99 -8.25
N GLY A 369 -24.60 -19.82 -7.02
CA GLY A 369 -25.85 -20.38 -6.53
C GLY A 369 -27.07 -19.48 -6.78
N ASP A 370 -28.14 -19.70 -6.03
CA ASP A 370 -29.32 -18.84 -6.07
C ASP A 370 -29.01 -17.46 -5.47
N VAL A 371 -29.17 -16.39 -6.26
CA VAL A 371 -28.91 -15.00 -5.81
C VAL A 371 -29.72 -14.58 -4.58
N SER A 372 -30.86 -15.24 -4.31
CA SER A 372 -31.66 -15.00 -3.11
C SER A 372 -31.02 -15.51 -1.81
N GLU A 373 -30.08 -16.46 -1.90
CA GLU A 373 -29.35 -17.08 -0.78
C GLU A 373 -27.94 -16.48 -0.59
N VAL A 374 -27.63 -15.36 -1.27
CA VAL A 374 -26.33 -14.67 -1.11
C VAL A 374 -26.25 -13.92 0.22
N GLU A 375 -25.21 -14.19 1.00
CA GLU A 375 -24.99 -13.66 2.35
C GLU A 375 -23.63 -12.94 2.45
N ALA A 376 -23.66 -11.64 2.72
CA ALA A 376 -22.47 -10.79 2.76
C ALA A 376 -21.47 -11.23 3.84
N ASP A 377 -21.93 -11.40 5.09
CA ASP A 377 -21.09 -11.81 6.23
C ASP A 377 -20.39 -13.15 5.98
N THR A 378 -21.05 -14.09 5.31
CA THR A 378 -20.48 -15.39 4.92
C THR A 378 -19.31 -15.21 3.95
N ILE A 379 -19.47 -14.40 2.89
CA ILE A 379 -18.40 -14.16 1.93
C ILE A 379 -17.23 -13.41 2.59
N VAL A 380 -17.50 -12.34 3.35
CA VAL A 380 -16.47 -11.55 4.03
C VAL A 380 -15.72 -12.38 5.08
N SER A 381 -16.42 -13.20 5.87
CA SER A 381 -15.82 -14.10 6.86
C SER A 381 -14.90 -15.14 6.22
N GLU A 382 -15.35 -15.81 5.15
CA GLU A 382 -14.57 -16.86 4.50
C GLU A 382 -13.37 -16.30 3.71
N MET A 383 -13.51 -15.12 3.11
CA MET A 383 -12.36 -14.43 2.49
C MET A 383 -11.36 -13.99 3.56
N SER A 384 -11.82 -13.40 4.67
CA SER A 384 -10.96 -12.96 5.78
C SER A 384 -10.14 -14.11 6.37
N ARG A 385 -10.76 -15.27 6.63
CA ARG A 385 -10.05 -16.51 7.04
C ARG A 385 -8.91 -16.90 6.09
N GLY A 386 -9.12 -16.70 4.79
CA GLY A 386 -8.09 -16.91 3.78
C GLY A 386 -6.88 -15.97 3.95
N PHE A 387 -7.14 -14.68 4.11
CA PHE A 387 -6.10 -13.67 4.32
C PHE A 387 -5.44 -13.75 5.70
N ILE A 388 -6.16 -14.14 6.75
CA ILE A 388 -5.59 -14.42 8.08
C ILE A 388 -4.51 -15.50 7.98
N GLY A 389 -4.79 -16.62 7.31
CA GLY A 389 -3.81 -17.68 7.06
C GLY A 389 -2.63 -17.27 6.16
N ARG A 390 -2.73 -16.12 5.45
CA ARG A 390 -1.53 -15.45 4.90
C ARG A 390 -0.71 -14.83 6.00
N VAL A 391 -1.34 -13.90 6.72
CA VAL A 391 -0.68 -13.09 7.75
C VAL A 391 0.05 -13.99 8.73
N GLU A 392 -0.59 -15.03 9.28
CA GLU A 392 0.06 -15.99 10.19
C GLU A 392 1.34 -16.60 9.62
N GLY A 393 1.31 -17.03 8.35
CA GLY A 393 2.49 -17.57 7.66
C GLY A 393 3.60 -16.54 7.46
N GLU A 394 3.25 -15.27 7.18
CA GLU A 394 4.24 -14.20 7.04
C GLU A 394 4.80 -13.75 8.41
N LEU A 395 4.04 -13.85 9.51
CA LEU A 395 4.53 -13.63 10.87
C LEU A 395 5.57 -14.70 11.27
N GLU A 396 5.30 -15.99 11.01
CA GLU A 396 6.26 -17.07 11.22
C GLU A 396 7.52 -16.86 10.36
N ALA A 397 7.36 -16.45 9.10
CA ALA A 397 8.47 -16.15 8.20
C ALA A 397 9.29 -14.93 8.67
N ALA A 398 8.65 -13.91 9.23
CA ALA A 398 9.31 -12.73 9.78
C ALA A 398 10.19 -13.10 10.99
N GLU A 399 9.65 -13.86 11.95
CA GLU A 399 10.41 -14.33 13.12
C GLU A 399 11.63 -15.18 12.68
N SER A 400 11.42 -16.10 11.74
CA SER A 400 12.48 -16.97 11.22
C SER A 400 13.59 -16.18 10.53
N ASN A 401 13.26 -15.28 9.59
CA ASN A 401 14.26 -14.51 8.84
C ASN A 401 15.03 -13.53 9.74
N ILE A 402 14.36 -12.90 10.72
CA ILE A 402 15.02 -12.04 11.71
C ILE A 402 16.01 -12.87 12.56
N SER A 403 15.60 -14.05 13.01
CA SER A 403 16.43 -14.97 13.80
C SER A 403 17.64 -15.52 13.03
N GLU A 404 17.50 -15.74 11.72
CA GLU A 404 18.57 -16.20 10.83
C GLU A 404 19.51 -15.08 10.37
N GLY A 405 19.12 -13.81 10.55
CA GLY A 405 19.89 -12.64 10.12
C GLY A 405 19.65 -12.24 8.67
N ASN A 406 18.59 -12.74 8.04
CA ASN A 406 18.22 -12.47 6.65
C ASN A 406 17.34 -11.22 6.55
N ARG A 407 17.98 -10.04 6.48
CA ARG A 407 17.27 -8.74 6.49
C ARG A 407 16.38 -8.50 5.27
N MET A 408 16.74 -9.03 4.10
CA MET A 408 15.94 -8.86 2.89
C MET A 408 14.59 -9.54 3.03
N ASP A 409 14.59 -10.86 3.22
CA ASP A 409 13.35 -11.61 3.34
C ASP A 409 12.55 -11.18 4.58
N ALA A 410 13.21 -10.85 5.70
CA ALA A 410 12.54 -10.30 6.88
C ALA A 410 11.74 -9.02 6.58
N LYS A 411 12.29 -8.10 5.77
CA LYS A 411 11.57 -6.87 5.37
C LYS A 411 10.44 -7.17 4.40
N VAL A 412 10.65 -8.08 3.44
CA VAL A 412 9.64 -8.47 2.45
C VAL A 412 8.42 -9.11 3.13
N VAL A 413 8.62 -10.12 3.99
CA VAL A 413 7.49 -10.81 4.64
C VAL A 413 6.80 -9.94 5.70
N ALA A 414 7.52 -9.03 6.37
CA ALA A 414 6.89 -8.04 7.24
C ALA A 414 6.03 -7.01 6.47
N GLU A 415 6.39 -6.69 5.23
CA GLU A 415 5.55 -5.90 4.33
C GLU A 415 4.32 -6.71 3.87
N GLU A 416 4.50 -7.99 3.49
CA GLU A 416 3.39 -8.88 3.11
C GLU A 416 2.40 -9.06 4.27
N ALA A 417 2.86 -9.18 5.52
CA ALA A 417 1.99 -9.25 6.70
C ALA A 417 1.10 -8.01 6.88
N LEU A 418 1.64 -6.80 6.64
CA LEU A 418 0.84 -5.55 6.63
C LEU A 418 -0.18 -5.57 5.49
N LEU A 419 0.28 -5.76 4.25
CA LEU A 419 -0.54 -5.69 3.04
C LEU A 419 -1.65 -6.75 2.98
N TYR A 420 -1.44 -7.94 3.56
CA TYR A 420 -2.50 -8.93 3.72
C TYR A 420 -3.48 -8.59 4.84
N SER A 421 -3.02 -7.95 5.93
CA SER A 421 -3.89 -7.52 7.03
C SER A 421 -4.85 -6.41 6.61
N GLU A 422 -4.34 -5.43 5.84
CA GLU A 422 -5.09 -4.32 5.25
C GLU A 422 -6.37 -4.74 4.50
N VAL A 423 -6.41 -5.97 3.97
CA VAL A 423 -7.58 -6.52 3.28
C VAL A 423 -8.78 -6.72 4.23
N PHE A 424 -8.54 -6.98 5.51
CA PHE A 424 -9.60 -7.24 6.51
C PHE A 424 -9.64 -6.24 7.68
N LEU A 425 -8.73 -5.25 7.75
CA LEU A 425 -8.67 -4.28 8.86
C LEU A 425 -10.01 -3.57 9.13
N GLU A 426 -10.75 -3.11 8.10
CA GLU A 426 -12.04 -2.44 8.33
C GLU A 426 -13.13 -3.39 8.86
N ASP A 427 -13.12 -4.69 8.51
CA ASP A 427 -14.07 -5.66 9.09
C ASP A 427 -13.65 -6.10 10.50
N LEU A 428 -12.34 -6.10 10.80
CA LEU A 428 -11.81 -6.22 12.15
C LEU A 428 -12.25 -5.04 13.02
N GLY A 429 -12.15 -3.81 12.51
CA GLY A 429 -12.67 -2.60 13.16
C GLY A 429 -14.19 -2.67 13.40
N LEU A 430 -14.96 -3.14 12.42
CA LEU A 430 -16.41 -3.34 12.56
C LEU A 430 -16.78 -4.36 13.65
N ARG A 431 -16.00 -5.43 13.83
CA ARG A 431 -16.28 -6.49 14.82
C ARG A 431 -15.72 -6.22 16.21
N LEU A 432 -14.51 -5.66 16.31
CA LEU A 432 -13.79 -5.44 17.58
C LEU A 432 -13.82 -3.97 18.06
N GLY A 433 -14.08 -3.03 17.17
CA GLY A 433 -14.06 -1.58 17.38
C GLY A 433 -12.81 -0.91 16.81
N ASP A 434 -12.95 0.33 16.33
CA ASP A 434 -11.91 1.14 15.68
C ASP A 434 -10.57 1.14 16.45
N ASP A 435 -10.60 1.31 17.78
CA ASP A 435 -9.40 1.26 18.64
C ASP A 435 -8.55 -0.03 18.42
N SER A 436 -9.18 -1.17 18.07
CA SER A 436 -8.49 -2.44 17.80
C SER A 436 -7.95 -2.56 16.38
N MET A 437 -8.47 -1.77 15.44
CA MET A 437 -7.94 -1.65 14.09
C MET A 437 -6.66 -0.78 14.12
N ASP A 438 -6.74 0.38 14.79
CA ASP A 438 -5.60 1.28 15.00
C ASP A 438 -4.45 0.57 15.73
N ASP A 439 -4.72 -0.11 16.87
CA ASP A 439 -3.70 -0.86 17.63
C ASP A 439 -3.07 -2.03 16.81
N MET A 440 -3.81 -2.60 15.85
CA MET A 440 -3.33 -3.66 14.95
C MET A 440 -2.43 -3.10 13.85
N GLU A 441 -2.79 -1.96 13.26
CA GLU A 441 -1.98 -1.24 12.27
C GLU A 441 -0.65 -0.75 12.88
N ASP A 442 -0.69 -0.15 14.08
CA ASP A 442 0.49 0.21 14.87
C ASP A 442 1.42 -1.00 15.07
N ALA A 443 0.87 -2.17 15.43
CA ALA A 443 1.67 -3.37 15.65
C ALA A 443 2.31 -3.91 14.36
N LEU A 444 1.64 -3.80 13.21
CA LEU A 444 2.19 -4.16 11.89
C LEU A 444 3.32 -3.21 11.47
N HIS A 445 3.18 -1.91 11.71
CA HIS A 445 4.26 -0.94 11.51
C HIS A 445 5.44 -1.19 12.46
N ASP A 446 5.20 -1.59 13.71
CA ASP A 446 6.24 -1.96 14.66
C ASP A 446 7.00 -3.23 14.21
N LEU A 447 6.30 -4.20 13.58
CA LEU A 447 6.93 -5.38 12.96
C LEU A 447 7.82 -5.00 11.76
N ARG A 448 7.33 -4.19 10.81
CA ARG A 448 8.14 -3.67 9.69
C ARG A 448 9.38 -2.94 10.19
N ASN A 449 9.21 -2.09 11.20
CA ASN A 449 10.30 -1.38 11.88
C ASN A 449 11.29 -2.32 12.59
N ALA A 450 10.82 -3.42 13.18
CA ALA A 450 11.65 -4.41 13.84
C ALA A 450 12.44 -5.28 12.84
N ALA A 451 11.82 -5.64 11.70
CA ALA A 451 12.45 -6.35 10.61
C ALA A 451 13.58 -5.53 9.97
N ASP A 452 13.33 -4.28 9.58
CA ASP A 452 14.37 -3.41 9.00
C ASP A 452 15.57 -3.22 9.93
N LYS A 453 15.32 -3.16 11.25
CA LYS A 453 16.34 -2.95 12.29
C LYS A 453 16.90 -4.26 12.87
N MET A 454 16.46 -5.42 12.36
CA MET A 454 16.79 -6.77 12.85
C MET A 454 16.68 -6.93 14.38
N LYS A 455 15.56 -6.48 14.94
CA LYS A 455 15.29 -6.48 16.39
C LYS A 455 14.33 -7.60 16.80
N GLU A 456 14.88 -8.80 16.96
CA GLU A 456 14.18 -10.02 17.44
C GLU A 456 13.17 -9.75 18.57
N SER A 457 13.58 -9.06 19.65
CA SER A 457 12.68 -8.78 20.79
C SER A 457 11.56 -7.77 20.52
N SER A 458 11.71 -6.91 19.51
CA SER A 458 10.66 -5.99 19.08
C SER A 458 9.69 -6.72 18.15
N ALA A 459 10.22 -7.52 17.21
CA ALA A 459 9.42 -8.31 16.29
C ALA A 459 8.53 -9.31 17.05
N ALA A 460 9.09 -10.05 18.01
CA ALA A 460 8.30 -10.97 18.84
C ALA A 460 7.16 -10.26 19.61
N SER A 461 7.40 -9.04 20.12
CA SER A 461 6.36 -8.26 20.81
C SER A 461 5.26 -7.75 19.87
N ALA A 462 5.62 -7.44 18.62
CA ALA A 462 4.66 -7.06 17.58
C ALA A 462 3.83 -8.27 17.15
N ILE A 463 4.49 -9.40 16.84
CA ILE A 463 3.85 -10.68 16.46
C ILE A 463 2.88 -11.15 17.56
N ASP A 464 3.30 -11.19 18.83
CA ASP A 464 2.42 -11.53 19.96
C ASP A 464 1.14 -10.66 20.01
N THR A 465 1.26 -9.38 19.63
CA THR A 465 0.13 -8.42 19.62
C THR A 465 -0.79 -8.67 18.41
N ILE A 466 -0.20 -8.78 17.20
CA ILE A 466 -0.91 -9.06 15.95
C ILE A 466 -1.70 -10.38 16.06
N SER A 467 -1.06 -11.46 16.54
CA SER A 467 -1.72 -12.75 16.73
C SER A 467 -2.86 -12.70 17.76
N SER A 468 -2.76 -11.85 18.79
CA SER A 468 -3.86 -11.65 19.76
C SER A 468 -5.07 -10.92 19.16
N PHE A 469 -4.86 -10.01 18.21
CA PHE A 469 -5.95 -9.37 17.47
C PHE A 469 -6.57 -10.33 16.44
N ILE A 470 -5.74 -11.11 15.74
CA ILE A 470 -6.21 -12.18 14.84
C ILE A 470 -7.08 -13.19 15.60
N GLU A 471 -6.62 -13.76 16.72
CA GLU A 471 -7.43 -14.70 17.52
C GLU A 471 -8.76 -14.05 17.96
N SER A 472 -8.74 -12.77 18.33
CA SER A 472 -9.97 -12.04 18.73
C SER A 472 -10.94 -11.86 17.56
N TYR A 473 -10.42 -11.52 16.37
CA TYR A 473 -11.20 -11.30 15.16
C TYR A 473 -11.80 -12.61 14.62
N GLU A 474 -11.02 -13.68 14.56
CA GLU A 474 -11.48 -15.01 14.13
C GLU A 474 -12.67 -15.54 14.96
N ASN A 475 -12.70 -15.22 16.26
CA ASN A 475 -13.79 -15.61 17.16
C ASN A 475 -15.13 -14.88 16.86
N GLU A 476 -15.11 -13.79 16.08
CA GLU A 476 -16.30 -13.03 15.65
C GLU A 476 -16.70 -13.31 14.17
N LEU A 477 -15.97 -14.19 13.47
CA LEU A 477 -16.31 -14.71 12.14
C LEU A 477 -17.30 -15.89 12.23
N LEU A 478 -18.18 -16.04 11.21
CA LEU A 478 -19.34 -16.96 11.22
C LEU A 478 -19.05 -18.47 11.28
#